data_AF-A0A841GZ91-F1
#
_entry.id   AF-A0A841GZ91-F1
#
_cell.length_a   1.000
_cell.length_b   1.000
_cell.length_c   1.000
_cell.angle_alpha   90.00
_cell.angle_beta   90.00
_cell.angle_gamma   90.00
#
_symmetry.space_group_name_H-M   'P 1'
#
loop_
_entity.id
_entity.type
_entity.pdbx_description
1 polymer ?
#
loop_
_entity_poly.entity_id
_entity_poly.type
_entity_poly.pdbx_seq_one_letter_code
_entity_poly.pdbx_strand_id
1 'polypeptide(L)'
;MFSIRHAVPALLAAALATAPAAAQGSMEIVVNVPAGRLDVIQDGARVRSYPVSVGTAGHATPTRQASIRRMVWNPSWTPPDAAWARDEEPASPGWGNPMGRVKIHLFEDYYVHGTPARNERLLGQPASHGCIRMRNADVMELAQLVLRADGAAVSDETVQRLVDNPRQTRELALAGRVRVRVEYRLAEADAESVTLHPDVYARARGQYQDRVRQDLSTAGADPAAALEHLAAAGVPSAPVRLPRVAAPEITPAPATALAAMPLAGGLR
;
A
#
# COMPACT_ATOMS: atom_id res chain seq x y z
N MET A 1 -19.33 -53.20 58.07
CA MET A 1 -20.09 -52.88 56.85
C MET A 1 -19.53 -51.60 56.24
N PHE A 2 -19.05 -51.68 55.01
CA PHE A 2 -18.40 -50.61 54.26
C PHE A 2 -19.32 -49.40 54.03
N SER A 3 -18.80 -48.17 54.16
CA SER A 3 -19.21 -47.08 53.27
C SER A 3 -18.16 -45.97 53.21
N ILE A 4 -17.51 -45.91 52.04
CA ILE A 4 -16.60 -44.88 51.55
C ILE A 4 -17.40 -43.61 51.33
N ARG A 5 -16.98 -42.41 51.81
CA ARG A 5 -17.21 -41.16 51.06
C ARG A 5 -16.10 -40.09 51.19
N HIS A 6 -15.31 -40.03 50.12
CA HIS A 6 -14.88 -38.86 49.34
C HIS A 6 -14.07 -37.74 50.02
N ALA A 7 -12.76 -37.74 49.74
CA ALA A 7 -11.93 -36.55 49.75
C ALA A 7 -12.46 -35.55 48.71
N VAL A 8 -12.69 -34.31 49.12
CA VAL A 8 -12.98 -33.19 48.21
C VAL A 8 -11.64 -32.64 47.73
N PRO A 9 -11.31 -32.66 46.43
CA PRO A 9 -10.09 -32.04 45.96
C PRO A 9 -10.25 -30.52 45.97
N ALA A 10 -9.22 -29.82 46.43
CA ALA A 10 -9.09 -28.37 46.28
C ALA A 10 -9.11 -28.02 44.79
N LEU A 11 -10.15 -27.32 44.35
CA LEU A 11 -10.20 -26.70 43.03
C LEU A 11 -9.21 -25.53 43.01
N LEU A 12 -8.02 -25.79 42.47
CA LEU A 12 -7.16 -24.74 41.96
C LEU A 12 -7.85 -24.16 40.72
N ALA A 13 -8.56 -23.05 40.88
CA ALA A 13 -9.01 -22.26 39.73
C ALA A 13 -7.76 -21.66 39.07
N ALA A 14 -7.26 -22.34 38.03
CA ALA A 14 -6.28 -21.75 37.13
C ALA A 14 -6.97 -20.57 36.43
N ALA A 15 -6.66 -19.35 36.87
CA ALA A 15 -6.95 -18.16 36.11
C ALA A 15 -6.19 -18.28 34.79
N LEU A 16 -6.91 -18.61 33.71
CA LEU A 16 -6.45 -18.37 32.35
C LEU A 16 -6.32 -16.84 32.22
N ALA A 17 -5.14 -16.33 32.54
CA ALA A 17 -4.73 -15.03 32.06
C ALA A 17 -4.75 -15.13 30.53
N THR A 18 -5.82 -14.65 29.91
CA THR A 18 -5.81 -14.31 28.49
C THR A 18 -4.67 -13.33 28.31
N ALA A 19 -3.55 -13.82 27.80
CA ALA A 19 -2.49 -12.96 27.31
C ALA A 19 -3.15 -11.94 26.37
N PRO A 20 -2.86 -10.63 26.50
CA PRO A 20 -3.37 -9.67 25.54
C PRO A 20 -2.86 -10.15 24.18
N ALA A 21 -3.78 -10.29 23.22
CA ALA A 21 -3.40 -10.43 21.82
C ALA A 21 -2.38 -9.31 21.57
N ALA A 22 -1.13 -9.70 21.26
CA ALA A 22 -0.03 -8.77 21.08
C ALA A 22 -0.56 -7.60 20.26
N ALA A 23 -0.36 -6.36 20.72
CA ALA A 23 -0.74 -5.18 19.97
C ALA A 23 0.01 -5.25 18.64
N GLN A 24 -0.64 -5.82 17.63
CA GLN A 24 -0.09 -5.96 16.31
C GLN A 24 0.07 -4.53 15.81
N GLY A 25 1.32 -4.16 15.55
CA GLY A 25 1.69 -2.85 15.04
C GLY A 25 0.82 -2.42 13.86
N SER A 26 0.68 -1.12 13.65
CA SER A 26 -0.19 -0.60 12.60
C SER A 26 0.38 -0.97 11.23
N MET A 27 -0.41 -1.70 10.42
CA MET A 27 -0.08 -2.02 9.03
C MET A 27 -0.85 -1.10 8.07
N GLU A 28 -0.13 -0.49 7.12
CA GLU A 28 -0.69 0.26 5.99
C GLU A 28 -0.10 -0.31 4.69
N ILE A 29 -0.91 -0.36 3.63
CA ILE A 29 -0.45 -0.63 2.27
C ILE A 29 -0.43 0.69 1.50
N VAL A 30 0.69 1.02 0.88
CA VAL A 30 0.85 2.23 0.08
C VAL A 30 1.12 1.83 -1.37
N VAL A 31 0.32 2.34 -2.30
CA VAL A 31 0.52 2.12 -3.74
C VAL A 31 0.92 3.45 -4.36
N ASN A 32 2.19 3.57 -4.76
CA ASN A 32 2.65 4.72 -5.52
C ASN A 32 2.50 4.42 -7.02
N VAL A 33 1.48 5.01 -7.63
CA VAL A 33 1.08 4.78 -9.02
C VAL A 33 2.22 5.00 -10.03
N PRO A 34 2.89 6.18 -10.09
CA PRO A 34 3.98 6.43 -11.03
C PRO A 34 5.22 5.56 -10.77
N ALA A 35 5.41 5.06 -9.54
CA ALA A 35 6.48 4.13 -9.22
C ALA A 35 6.18 2.69 -9.67
N GLY A 36 4.93 2.38 -10.03
CA GLY A 36 4.51 1.01 -10.32
C GLY A 36 4.79 0.06 -9.14
N ARG A 37 4.58 0.54 -7.90
CA ARG A 37 5.02 -0.18 -6.69
C ARG A 37 3.96 -0.17 -5.59
N LEU A 38 3.85 -1.29 -4.89
CA LEU A 38 3.05 -1.46 -3.67
C LEU A 38 3.99 -1.77 -2.51
N ASP A 39 3.94 -0.96 -1.47
CA ASP A 39 4.75 -1.07 -0.27
C ASP A 39 3.86 -1.48 0.92
N VAL A 40 4.35 -2.40 1.75
CA VAL A 40 3.75 -2.70 3.06
C VAL A 40 4.53 -1.94 4.11
N ILE A 41 3.84 -1.03 4.79
CA ILE A 41 4.38 -0.23 5.88
C ILE A 41 3.87 -0.84 7.19
N GLN A 42 4.79 -1.23 8.06
CA GLN A 42 4.50 -1.73 9.39
C GLN A 42 5.24 -0.85 10.39
N ASP A 43 4.49 -0.24 11.32
CA ASP A 43 5.03 0.65 12.35
C ASP A 43 5.90 1.78 11.79
N GLY A 44 5.48 2.32 10.63
CA GLY A 44 6.19 3.39 9.91
C GLY A 44 7.35 2.93 9.04
N ALA A 45 7.77 1.67 9.13
CA ALA A 45 8.86 1.11 8.32
C ALA A 45 8.33 0.30 7.13
N ARG A 46 8.96 0.45 5.97
CA ARG A 46 8.66 -0.39 4.79
C ARG A 46 9.25 -1.80 5.01
N VAL A 47 8.39 -2.80 5.15
CA VAL A 47 8.78 -4.21 5.39
C VAL A 47 8.68 -5.09 4.16
N ARG A 48 7.87 -4.70 3.17
CA ARG A 48 7.77 -5.34 1.85
C ARG A 48 7.57 -4.30 0.76
N SER A 49 7.97 -4.66 -0.45
CA SER A 49 7.85 -3.83 -1.65
C SER A 49 7.68 -4.74 -2.86
N TYR A 50 6.63 -4.51 -3.64
CA TYR A 50 6.25 -5.34 -4.78
C TYR A 50 6.11 -4.49 -6.04
N PRO A 51 6.65 -4.92 -7.20
CA PRO A 51 6.31 -4.32 -8.47
C PRO A 51 4.85 -4.64 -8.80
N VAL A 52 4.09 -3.62 -9.19
CA VAL A 52 2.69 -3.75 -9.57
C VAL A 52 2.43 -3.11 -10.92
N SER A 53 1.40 -3.58 -11.61
CA SER A 53 0.90 -2.89 -12.81
C SER A 53 -0.39 -2.17 -12.47
N VAL A 54 -0.39 -0.86 -12.71
CA VAL A 54 -1.54 0.04 -12.51
C VAL A 54 -2.29 0.26 -13.82
N GLY A 55 -3.38 1.01 -13.77
CA GLY A 55 -4.16 1.41 -14.94
C GLY A 55 -3.32 2.14 -15.98
N THR A 56 -3.66 2.02 -17.25
CA THR A 56 -3.11 2.89 -18.31
C THR A 56 -3.63 4.33 -18.16
N ALA A 57 -3.06 5.29 -18.88
CA ALA A 57 -3.51 6.69 -18.79
C ALA A 57 -5.00 6.87 -19.13
N GLY A 58 -5.54 6.11 -20.08
CA GLY A 58 -6.97 6.11 -20.42
C GLY A 58 -7.87 5.39 -19.40
N HIS A 59 -7.28 4.62 -18.48
CA HIS A 59 -7.98 3.86 -17.44
C HIS A 59 -7.26 4.04 -16.10
N ALA A 60 -7.00 5.30 -15.73
CA ALA A 60 -6.12 5.64 -14.62
C ALA A 60 -6.58 5.01 -13.30
N THR A 61 -5.65 4.42 -12.55
CA THR A 61 -5.94 3.98 -11.18
C THR A 61 -6.28 5.20 -10.31
N PRO A 62 -7.44 5.24 -9.64
CA PRO A 62 -7.82 6.35 -8.78
C PRO A 62 -6.90 6.46 -7.56
N THR A 63 -6.52 7.69 -7.21
CA THR A 63 -5.76 7.98 -6.00
C THR A 63 -6.71 8.25 -4.85
N ARG A 64 -6.82 7.31 -3.92
CA ARG A 64 -7.74 7.36 -2.78
C ARG A 64 -7.24 6.45 -1.66
N GLN A 65 -7.77 6.68 -0.46
CA GLN A 65 -7.63 5.74 0.66
C GLN A 65 -8.82 4.77 0.73
N ALA A 66 -8.57 3.55 1.20
CA ALA A 66 -9.58 2.53 1.49
C ALA A 66 -9.18 1.69 2.71
N SER A 67 -10.14 0.93 3.23
CA SER A 67 -9.89 -0.12 4.23
C SER A 67 -10.25 -1.46 3.62
N ILE A 68 -9.37 -2.46 3.80
CA ILE A 68 -9.62 -3.80 3.26
C ILE A 68 -10.66 -4.50 4.11
N ARG A 69 -11.88 -4.65 3.58
CA ARG A 69 -12.99 -5.34 4.26
C ARG A 69 -13.33 -6.70 3.68
N ARG A 70 -12.81 -7.00 2.49
CA ARG A 70 -13.12 -8.22 1.75
C ARG A 70 -11.95 -8.64 0.88
N MET A 71 -11.67 -9.93 0.86
CA MET A 71 -10.80 -10.57 -0.12
C MET A 71 -11.38 -11.90 -0.57
N VAL A 72 -11.02 -12.30 -1.78
CA VAL A 72 -11.42 -13.58 -2.38
C VAL A 72 -10.15 -14.33 -2.77
N TRP A 73 -9.95 -15.49 -2.17
CA TRP A 73 -8.95 -16.46 -2.60
C TRP A 73 -9.51 -17.26 -3.77
N ASN A 74 -8.66 -17.49 -4.76
CA ASN A 74 -8.95 -18.20 -6.01
C ASN A 74 -10.27 -17.70 -6.64
N PRO A 75 -10.35 -16.39 -6.99
CA PRO A 75 -11.56 -15.82 -7.56
C PRO A 75 -11.87 -16.45 -8.94
N SER A 76 -13.16 -16.56 -9.27
CA SER A 76 -13.57 -16.58 -10.67
C SER A 76 -13.46 -15.16 -11.25
N TRP A 77 -13.50 -15.05 -12.57
CA TRP A 77 -13.54 -13.77 -13.24
C TRP A 77 -14.70 -13.73 -14.23
N THR A 78 -15.46 -12.64 -14.15
CA THR A 78 -16.48 -12.28 -15.11
C THR A 78 -16.00 -11.01 -15.81
N PRO A 79 -15.86 -11.01 -17.15
CA PRO A 79 -15.57 -9.82 -17.93
C PRO A 79 -16.54 -8.68 -17.56
N PRO A 80 -16.05 -7.44 -17.36
CA PRO A 80 -16.93 -6.30 -17.16
C PRO A 80 -17.66 -5.95 -18.47
N ASP A 81 -18.82 -5.30 -18.36
CA ASP A 81 -19.53 -4.74 -19.50
C ASP A 81 -18.79 -3.49 -20.02
N ALA A 82 -17.70 -3.72 -20.75
CA ALA A 82 -16.81 -2.69 -21.27
C ALA A 82 -16.33 -3.06 -22.68
N ALA A 83 -16.11 -2.07 -23.54
CA ALA A 83 -15.72 -2.28 -24.93
C ALA A 83 -14.45 -3.13 -25.10
N TRP A 84 -13.47 -2.99 -24.19
CA TRP A 84 -12.22 -3.75 -24.21
C TRP A 84 -12.38 -5.23 -23.83
N ALA A 85 -13.49 -5.59 -23.19
CA ALA A 85 -13.75 -6.93 -22.64
C ALA A 85 -14.88 -7.67 -23.36
N ARG A 86 -15.40 -7.14 -24.47
CA ARG A 86 -16.57 -7.71 -25.18
C ARG A 86 -16.36 -9.13 -25.68
N ASP A 87 -15.14 -9.45 -26.10
CA ASP A 87 -14.78 -10.76 -26.65
C ASP A 87 -14.11 -11.67 -25.61
N GLU A 88 -14.08 -11.24 -24.34
CA GLU A 88 -13.53 -12.03 -23.26
C GLU A 88 -14.59 -12.99 -22.70
N GLU A 89 -14.15 -14.18 -22.33
CA GLU A 89 -15.01 -15.21 -21.75
C GLU A 89 -14.84 -15.29 -20.23
N PRO A 90 -15.89 -15.65 -19.46
CA PRO A 90 -15.75 -15.93 -18.04
C PRO A 90 -14.67 -16.97 -17.74
N ALA A 91 -13.81 -16.68 -16.77
CA ALA A 91 -12.74 -17.58 -16.36
C ALA A 91 -13.05 -18.19 -14.99
N SER A 92 -12.98 -19.52 -14.93
CA SER A 92 -13.01 -20.25 -13.66
C SER A 92 -11.75 -19.99 -12.82
N PRO A 93 -11.77 -20.26 -11.51
CA PRO A 93 -10.58 -20.20 -10.67
C PRO A 93 -9.43 -21.06 -11.20
N GLY A 94 -8.21 -20.51 -11.18
CA GLY A 94 -7.01 -21.21 -11.63
C GLY A 94 -5.90 -20.28 -12.07
N TRP A 95 -4.75 -20.85 -12.45
CA TRP A 95 -3.55 -20.08 -12.82
C TRP A 95 -3.68 -19.25 -14.11
N GLY A 96 -4.61 -19.63 -14.99
CA GLY A 96 -4.92 -18.88 -16.22
C GLY A 96 -5.86 -17.70 -15.99
N ASN A 97 -6.51 -17.61 -14.82
CA ASN A 97 -7.52 -16.61 -14.52
C ASN A 97 -6.92 -15.18 -14.50
N PRO A 98 -7.52 -14.20 -15.20
CA PRO A 98 -7.01 -12.82 -15.23
C PRO A 98 -6.93 -12.12 -13.86
N MET A 99 -7.74 -12.56 -12.87
CA MET A 99 -7.71 -12.11 -11.48
C MET A 99 -6.65 -12.82 -10.62
N GLY A 100 -6.00 -13.85 -11.16
CA GLY A 100 -4.96 -14.61 -10.47
C GLY A 100 -5.48 -15.37 -9.25
N ARG A 101 -4.64 -15.48 -8.22
CA ARG A 101 -4.88 -16.32 -7.03
C ARG A 101 -5.59 -15.61 -5.88
N VAL A 102 -5.57 -14.27 -5.83
CA VAL A 102 -6.26 -13.49 -4.81
C VAL A 102 -6.80 -12.20 -5.43
N LYS A 103 -8.00 -11.80 -5.02
CA LYS A 103 -8.64 -10.50 -5.30
C LYS A 103 -8.93 -9.80 -3.97
N ILE A 104 -8.33 -8.65 -3.73
CA ILE A 104 -8.53 -7.81 -2.55
C ILE A 104 -9.36 -6.60 -2.97
N HIS A 105 -10.48 -6.36 -2.29
CA HIS A 105 -11.37 -5.23 -2.58
C HIS A 105 -10.83 -3.93 -2.00
N LEU A 106 -10.79 -2.88 -2.82
CA LEU A 106 -10.42 -1.53 -2.39
C LEU A 106 -11.64 -0.62 -2.27
N PHE A 107 -12.14 -0.13 -3.41
CA PHE A 107 -13.26 0.79 -3.53
C PHE A 107 -13.96 0.53 -4.85
N GLU A 108 -15.30 0.65 -4.88
CA GLU A 108 -16.11 0.41 -6.09
C GLU A 108 -15.68 -0.92 -6.76
N ASP A 109 -15.32 -0.88 -8.04
CA ASP A 109 -14.85 -2.02 -8.83
C ASP A 109 -13.32 -2.08 -9.00
N TYR A 110 -12.56 -1.47 -8.06
CA TYR A 110 -11.10 -1.49 -8.07
C TYR A 110 -10.55 -2.50 -7.06
N TYR A 111 -9.57 -3.28 -7.52
CA TYR A 111 -8.99 -4.40 -6.78
C TYR A 111 -7.47 -4.36 -6.81
N VAL A 112 -6.85 -4.89 -5.76
CA VAL A 112 -5.50 -5.46 -5.85
C VAL A 112 -5.66 -6.95 -6.15
N HIS A 113 -5.06 -7.45 -7.22
CA HIS A 113 -5.24 -8.85 -7.58
C HIS A 113 -4.00 -9.47 -8.24
N GLY A 114 -3.95 -10.80 -8.30
CA GLY A 114 -2.90 -11.53 -8.99
C GLY A 114 -3.03 -11.44 -10.52
N THR A 115 -2.05 -11.93 -11.26
CA THR A 115 -2.12 -11.97 -12.72
C THR A 115 -1.57 -13.30 -13.26
N PRO A 116 -2.02 -13.78 -14.42
CA PRO A 116 -1.40 -14.95 -15.05
C PRO A 116 0.08 -14.71 -15.35
N ALA A 117 0.90 -15.77 -15.27
CA ALA A 117 2.35 -15.71 -15.44
C ALA A 117 2.79 -14.96 -16.72
N ARG A 118 2.05 -15.15 -17.83
CA ARG A 118 2.30 -14.45 -19.10
C ARG A 118 2.32 -12.93 -18.94
N ASN A 119 1.53 -12.37 -18.03
CA ASN A 119 1.40 -10.92 -17.82
C ASN A 119 2.40 -10.35 -16.81
N GLU A 120 3.21 -11.16 -16.14
CA GLU A 120 4.16 -10.67 -15.13
C GLU A 120 5.22 -9.73 -15.72
N ARG A 121 5.51 -9.86 -17.01
CA ARG A 121 6.39 -8.94 -17.77
C ARG A 121 5.92 -7.48 -17.79
N LEU A 122 4.65 -7.22 -17.44
CA LEU A 122 4.04 -5.89 -17.42
C LEU A 122 4.07 -5.23 -16.03
N LEU A 123 4.59 -5.91 -15.00
CA LEU A 123 4.66 -5.36 -13.65
C LEU A 123 5.75 -4.27 -13.57
N GLY A 124 5.46 -3.20 -12.83
CA GLY A 124 6.31 -2.00 -12.77
C GLY A 124 5.92 -0.91 -13.78
N GLN A 125 4.93 -1.15 -14.63
CA GLN A 125 4.43 -0.18 -15.61
C GLN A 125 2.89 -0.14 -15.69
N PRO A 126 2.30 0.98 -16.13
CA PRO A 126 0.88 1.07 -16.47
C PRO A 126 0.47 0.07 -17.56
N ALA A 127 -0.40 -0.89 -17.25
CA ALA A 127 -0.87 -1.89 -18.23
C ALA A 127 -2.26 -2.49 -17.95
N SER A 128 -2.98 -1.98 -16.95
CA SER A 128 -4.31 -2.46 -16.58
C SER A 128 -5.43 -1.50 -17.03
N HIS A 129 -6.68 -1.91 -16.78
CA HIS A 129 -7.88 -1.08 -16.93
C HIS A 129 -8.30 -0.43 -15.60
N GLY A 130 -7.35 -0.16 -14.71
CA GLY A 130 -7.55 0.59 -13.47
C GLY A 130 -7.21 -0.18 -12.19
N CYS A 131 -7.40 -1.50 -12.18
CA CYS A 131 -7.01 -2.36 -11.06
C CYS A 131 -5.48 -2.46 -10.88
N ILE A 132 -5.04 -2.88 -9.70
CA ILE A 132 -3.62 -3.04 -9.37
C ILE A 132 -3.27 -4.53 -9.46
N ARG A 133 -2.42 -4.89 -10.43
CA ARG A 133 -2.01 -6.28 -10.69
C ARG A 133 -0.68 -6.60 -10.02
N MET A 134 -0.56 -7.80 -9.48
CA MET A 134 0.63 -8.35 -8.82
C MET A 134 0.95 -9.74 -9.37
N ARG A 135 2.16 -10.26 -9.11
CA ARG A 135 2.43 -11.70 -9.28
C ARG A 135 1.55 -12.49 -8.34
N ASN A 136 1.25 -13.73 -8.70
CA ASN A 136 0.42 -14.58 -7.84
C ASN A 136 1.10 -14.89 -6.50
N ALA A 137 2.41 -15.11 -6.48
CA ALA A 137 3.16 -15.31 -5.24
C ALA A 137 3.05 -14.09 -4.32
N ASP A 138 3.30 -12.90 -4.87
CA ASP A 138 3.28 -11.63 -4.14
C ASP A 138 1.90 -11.31 -3.56
N VAL A 139 0.82 -11.49 -4.34
CA VAL A 139 -0.54 -11.21 -3.84
C VAL A 139 -0.98 -12.22 -2.77
N MET A 140 -0.53 -13.47 -2.85
CA MET A 140 -0.80 -14.47 -1.81
C MET A 140 -0.04 -14.14 -0.52
N GLU A 141 1.22 -13.71 -0.61
CA GLU A 141 1.97 -13.22 0.56
C GLU A 141 1.28 -11.98 1.17
N LEU A 142 0.90 -11.01 0.34
CA LEU A 142 0.18 -9.81 0.77
C LEU A 142 -1.13 -10.17 1.49
N ALA A 143 -1.91 -11.11 0.94
CA ALA A 143 -3.16 -11.55 1.54
C ALA A 143 -2.95 -12.16 2.93
N GLN A 144 -1.90 -12.96 3.11
CA GLN A 144 -1.52 -13.52 4.41
C GLN A 144 -1.10 -12.44 5.42
N LEU A 145 -0.34 -11.44 4.98
CA LEU A 145 0.04 -10.29 5.82
C LEU A 145 -1.22 -9.52 6.26
N VAL A 146 -2.15 -9.27 5.34
CA VAL A 146 -3.42 -8.59 5.64
C VAL A 146 -4.26 -9.41 6.62
N LEU A 147 -4.40 -10.72 6.42
CA LEU A 147 -5.17 -11.58 7.33
C LEU A 147 -4.62 -11.53 8.76
N ARG A 148 -3.29 -11.59 8.91
CA ARG A 148 -2.62 -11.51 10.22
C ARG A 148 -2.84 -10.15 10.87
N ALA A 149 -2.63 -9.05 10.15
CA ALA A 149 -2.76 -7.70 10.69
C ALA A 149 -4.22 -7.28 10.96
N ASP A 150 -5.17 -7.82 10.21
CA ASP A 150 -6.60 -7.63 10.48
C ASP A 150 -7.07 -8.43 11.72
N GLY A 151 -6.33 -9.48 12.10
CA GLY A 151 -6.74 -10.41 13.14
C GLY A 151 -7.91 -11.30 12.68
N ALA A 152 -7.94 -11.63 11.39
CA ALA A 152 -9.01 -12.44 10.81
C ALA A 152 -9.03 -13.85 11.42
N ALA A 153 -10.21 -14.35 11.76
CA ALA A 153 -10.41 -15.68 12.34
C ALA A 153 -10.32 -16.78 11.25
N VAL A 154 -9.14 -16.93 10.64
CA VAL A 154 -8.85 -17.93 9.59
C VAL A 154 -7.57 -18.66 9.97
N SER A 155 -7.63 -20.00 10.05
CA SER A 155 -6.47 -20.81 10.43
C SER A 155 -5.42 -20.88 9.31
N ASP A 156 -4.15 -21.03 9.68
CA ASP A 156 -3.06 -21.24 8.73
C ASP A 156 -3.30 -22.45 7.83
N GLU A 157 -3.86 -23.54 8.38
CA GLU A 157 -4.24 -24.73 7.60
C GLU A 157 -5.29 -24.41 6.52
N THR A 158 -6.26 -23.54 6.85
CA THR A 158 -7.26 -23.09 5.89
C THR A 158 -6.59 -22.30 4.77
N VAL A 159 -5.70 -21.37 5.12
CA VAL A 159 -4.96 -20.55 4.15
C VAL A 159 -4.12 -21.46 3.25
N GLN A 160 -3.38 -22.41 3.83
CA GLN A 160 -2.54 -23.34 3.09
C GLN A 160 -3.36 -24.16 2.10
N ARG A 161 -4.54 -24.65 2.49
CA ARG A 161 -5.45 -25.38 1.59
C ARG A 161 -5.87 -24.53 0.38
N LEU A 162 -6.10 -23.22 0.57
CA LEU A 162 -6.43 -22.30 -0.52
C LEU A 162 -5.23 -22.05 -1.43
N VAL A 163 -4.01 -22.02 -0.88
CA VAL A 163 -2.76 -21.91 -1.64
C VAL A 163 -2.57 -23.18 -2.50
N ASP A 164 -2.77 -24.35 -1.91
CA ASP A 164 -2.55 -25.66 -2.56
C ASP A 164 -3.61 -26.00 -3.60
N ASN A 165 -4.87 -25.56 -3.38
CA ASN A 165 -5.97 -25.81 -4.29
C ASN A 165 -6.42 -24.53 -5.04
N PRO A 166 -5.84 -24.23 -6.22
CA PRO A 166 -6.18 -23.04 -7.01
C PRO A 166 -7.60 -23.03 -7.57
N ARG A 167 -8.35 -24.13 -7.43
CA ARG A 167 -9.74 -24.24 -7.89
C ARG A 167 -10.75 -23.98 -6.77
N GLN A 168 -10.31 -23.94 -5.51
CA GLN A 168 -11.19 -23.72 -4.37
C GLN A 168 -11.34 -22.23 -4.09
N THR A 169 -12.43 -21.63 -4.54
CA THR A 169 -12.77 -20.25 -4.19
C THR A 169 -13.16 -20.14 -2.73
N ARG A 170 -12.66 -19.11 -2.05
CA ARG A 170 -13.17 -18.71 -0.74
C ARG A 170 -13.13 -17.21 -0.58
N GLU A 171 -14.25 -16.66 -0.19
CA GLU A 171 -14.36 -15.27 0.22
C GLU A 171 -14.16 -15.15 1.73
N LEU A 172 -13.45 -14.09 2.13
CA LEU A 172 -13.16 -13.76 3.52
C LEU A 172 -13.58 -12.31 3.79
N ALA A 173 -14.39 -12.13 4.83
CA ALA A 173 -14.70 -10.83 5.40
C ALA A 173 -13.64 -10.45 6.44
N LEU A 174 -13.31 -9.15 6.48
CA LEU A 174 -12.26 -8.57 7.31
C LEU A 174 -12.81 -7.41 8.13
N ALA A 175 -12.22 -7.17 9.30
CA ALA A 175 -12.59 -6.10 10.22
C ALA A 175 -12.28 -4.70 9.66
N GLY A 176 -11.47 -4.59 8.61
CA GLY A 176 -11.15 -3.31 7.97
C GLY A 176 -10.02 -2.55 8.66
N ARG A 177 -9.15 -3.26 9.40
CA ARG A 177 -8.07 -2.64 10.17
C ARG A 177 -6.90 -2.20 9.29
N VAL A 178 -6.67 -2.92 8.18
CA VAL A 178 -5.60 -2.58 7.24
C VAL A 178 -6.09 -1.52 6.26
N ARG A 179 -5.43 -0.36 6.28
CA ARG A 179 -5.67 0.74 5.33
C ARG A 179 -4.81 0.58 4.08
N VAL A 180 -5.36 0.98 2.95
CA VAL A 180 -4.66 1.11 1.67
C VAL A 180 -4.70 2.57 1.26
N ARG A 181 -3.56 3.11 0.86
CA ARG A 181 -3.44 4.47 0.32
C ARG A 181 -2.85 4.40 -1.08
N VAL A 182 -3.66 4.72 -2.07
CA VAL A 182 -3.22 4.87 -3.45
C VAL A 182 -2.87 6.33 -3.69
N GLU A 183 -1.62 6.58 -4.05
CA GLU A 183 -1.06 7.92 -4.18
C GLU A 183 -0.34 8.12 -5.51
N TYR A 184 0.04 9.36 -5.78
CA TYR A 184 0.73 9.77 -6.99
C TYR A 184 1.87 10.71 -6.64
N ARG A 185 2.97 10.13 -6.15
CA ARG A 185 4.20 10.85 -5.80
C ARG A 185 5.22 10.71 -6.92
N LEU A 186 5.61 11.83 -7.49
CA LEU A 186 6.59 11.92 -8.57
C LEU A 186 8.03 11.87 -8.04
N ALA A 187 8.22 12.10 -6.75
CA ALA A 187 9.49 11.86 -6.09
C ALA A 187 9.32 11.15 -4.74
N GLU A 188 10.29 10.31 -4.40
CA GLU A 188 10.40 9.68 -3.08
C GLU A 188 11.83 9.81 -2.58
N ALA A 189 12.01 9.84 -1.26
CA ALA A 189 13.33 9.79 -0.63
C ALA A 189 13.40 8.65 0.38
N ASP A 190 14.51 7.91 0.36
CA ASP A 190 14.92 6.99 1.42
C ASP A 190 16.18 7.54 2.11
N ALA A 191 16.81 6.76 3.01
CA ALA A 191 17.96 7.23 3.77
C ALA A 191 19.15 7.66 2.88
N GLU A 192 19.30 7.07 1.69
CA GLU A 192 20.50 7.21 0.86
C GLU A 192 20.23 7.92 -0.47
N SER A 193 18.97 7.97 -0.91
CA SER A 193 18.62 8.35 -2.27
C SER A 193 17.31 9.10 -2.40
N VAL A 194 17.23 9.85 -3.48
CA VAL A 194 16.00 10.41 -4.05
C VAL A 194 15.69 9.66 -5.33
N THR A 195 14.44 9.23 -5.50
CA THR A 195 13.97 8.60 -6.75
C THR A 195 12.94 9.49 -7.42
N LEU A 196 13.16 9.82 -8.70
CA LEU A 196 12.21 10.51 -9.57
C LEU A 196 11.44 9.50 -10.41
N HIS A 197 10.12 9.70 -10.54
CA HIS A 197 9.22 8.80 -11.25
C HIS A 197 8.56 9.46 -12.47
N PRO A 198 8.27 8.72 -13.54
CA PRO A 198 7.57 9.27 -14.70
C PRO A 198 6.18 9.81 -14.35
N ASP A 199 5.73 10.87 -15.02
CA ASP A 199 4.35 11.36 -14.92
C ASP A 199 3.40 10.55 -15.84
N VAL A 200 3.19 9.29 -15.48
CA VAL A 200 2.49 8.29 -16.30
C VAL A 200 1.07 8.66 -16.74
N TYR A 201 0.41 9.58 -16.03
CA TYR A 201 -0.93 10.08 -16.31
C TYR A 201 -0.97 11.58 -16.66
N ALA A 202 0.18 12.21 -16.90
CA ALA A 202 0.29 13.65 -17.17
C ALA A 202 -0.41 14.54 -16.10
N ARG A 203 -0.44 14.10 -14.83
CA ARG A 203 -1.15 14.80 -13.74
C ARG A 203 -0.40 16.03 -13.26
N ALA A 204 0.89 16.17 -13.59
CA ALA A 204 1.64 17.37 -13.27
C ALA A 204 1.24 18.55 -14.16
N ARG A 205 0.68 18.33 -15.36
CA ARG A 205 0.20 19.39 -16.27
C ARG A 205 1.25 20.51 -16.49
N GLY A 206 2.52 20.12 -16.69
CA GLY A 206 3.64 21.06 -16.85
C GLY A 206 4.31 21.52 -15.55
N GLN A 207 3.77 21.18 -14.38
CA GLN A 207 4.28 21.56 -13.06
C GLN A 207 5.10 20.44 -12.40
N TYR A 208 5.87 19.69 -13.18
CA TYR A 208 6.58 18.50 -12.68
C TYR A 208 7.61 18.86 -11.59
N GLN A 209 8.43 19.89 -11.83
CA GLN A 209 9.43 20.37 -10.87
C GLN A 209 8.81 20.81 -9.54
N ASP A 210 7.66 21.48 -9.58
CA ASP A 210 6.97 21.95 -8.37
C ASP A 210 6.41 20.78 -7.55
N ARG A 211 5.85 19.77 -8.21
CA ARG A 211 5.40 18.53 -7.54
C ARG A 211 6.57 17.77 -6.92
N VAL A 212 7.69 17.64 -7.63
CA VAL A 212 8.91 17.02 -7.07
C VAL A 212 9.39 17.76 -5.83
N ARG A 213 9.41 19.10 -5.87
CA ARG A 213 9.77 19.92 -4.71
C ARG A 213 8.86 19.65 -3.52
N GLN A 214 7.54 19.57 -3.75
CA GLN A 214 6.55 19.28 -2.70
C GLN A 214 6.73 17.87 -2.11
N ASP A 215 6.90 16.86 -2.96
CA ASP A 215 7.07 15.47 -2.55
C ASP A 215 8.34 15.29 -1.70
N LEU A 216 9.46 15.89 -2.12
CA LEU A 216 10.74 15.80 -1.40
C LEU A 216 10.74 16.61 -0.10
N SER A 217 10.12 17.80 -0.10
CA SER A 217 9.93 18.58 1.13
C SER A 217 9.12 17.80 2.18
N THR A 218 8.04 17.13 1.75
CA THR A 218 7.23 16.26 2.63
C THR A 218 8.03 15.07 3.17
N ALA A 219 9.02 14.60 2.41
CA ALA A 219 9.94 13.52 2.82
C ALA A 219 11.18 14.02 3.61
N GLY A 220 11.30 15.33 3.85
CA GLY A 220 12.47 15.92 4.51
C GLY A 220 13.77 15.76 3.71
N ALA A 221 13.69 15.79 2.37
CA ALA A 221 14.84 15.69 1.48
C ALA A 221 15.06 16.98 0.70
N ASP A 222 16.32 17.34 0.45
CA ASP A 222 16.66 18.49 -0.38
C ASP A 222 16.28 18.20 -1.85
N PRO A 223 15.46 19.04 -2.49
CA PRO A 223 15.14 18.88 -3.91
C PRO A 223 16.29 19.28 -4.86
N ALA A 224 17.38 19.89 -4.39
CA ALA A 224 18.43 20.46 -5.25
C ALA A 224 18.95 19.48 -6.32
N ALA A 225 19.41 18.29 -5.91
CA ALA A 225 19.95 17.29 -6.84
C ALA A 225 18.90 16.80 -7.86
N ALA A 226 17.64 16.67 -7.42
CA ALA A 226 16.53 16.31 -8.30
C ALA A 226 16.23 17.43 -9.32
N LEU A 227 16.21 18.69 -8.89
CA LEU A 227 15.94 19.82 -9.76
C LEU A 227 17.08 20.06 -10.76
N GLU A 228 18.34 19.85 -10.36
CA GLU A 228 19.50 19.87 -11.25
C GLU A 228 19.38 18.80 -12.33
N HIS A 229 19.08 17.56 -11.94
CA HIS A 229 18.82 16.48 -12.89
C HIS A 229 17.70 16.83 -13.88
N LEU A 230 16.58 17.38 -13.38
CA LEU A 230 15.46 17.78 -14.22
C LEU A 230 15.79 18.91 -15.19
N ALA A 231 16.66 19.85 -14.80
CA ALA A 231 17.13 20.91 -15.70
C ALA A 231 18.00 20.36 -16.83
N ALA A 232 18.80 19.31 -16.56
CA ALA A 232 19.69 18.69 -17.53
C ALA A 232 19.01 17.67 -18.45
N ALA A 233 18.13 16.82 -17.90
CA ALA A 233 17.58 15.65 -18.59
C ALA A 233 16.06 15.72 -18.84
N GLY A 234 15.37 16.69 -18.26
CA GLY A 234 13.91 16.79 -18.34
C GLY A 234 13.17 15.74 -17.50
N VAL A 235 11.87 15.59 -17.74
CA VAL A 235 11.02 14.61 -17.03
C VAL A 235 11.44 13.20 -17.43
N PRO A 236 11.72 12.29 -16.46
CA PRO A 236 12.18 10.96 -16.80
C PRO A 236 11.04 10.09 -17.36
N SER A 237 11.37 9.22 -18.32
CA SER A 237 10.44 8.22 -18.86
C SER A 237 10.41 6.91 -18.07
N ALA A 238 11.37 6.71 -17.16
CA ALA A 238 11.49 5.58 -16.24
C ALA A 238 12.07 6.05 -14.90
N PRO A 239 11.94 5.30 -13.79
CA PRO A 239 12.47 5.74 -12.51
C PRO A 239 13.97 6.04 -12.55
N VAL A 240 14.38 7.19 -11.98
CA VAL A 240 15.78 7.62 -11.87
C VAL A 240 16.14 7.77 -10.40
N ARG A 241 17.20 7.08 -9.97
CA ARG A 241 17.72 7.16 -8.59
C ARG A 241 18.92 8.10 -8.53
N LEU A 242 18.88 9.06 -7.61
CA LEU A 242 19.87 10.09 -7.36
C LEU A 242 20.37 9.98 -5.91
N PRO A 243 21.61 10.39 -5.61
CA PRO A 243 22.09 10.44 -4.22
C PRO A 243 21.26 11.46 -3.42
N ARG A 244 20.95 11.11 -2.16
CA ARG A 244 20.26 12.04 -1.25
C ARG A 244 21.26 13.01 -0.65
N VAL A 245 20.92 14.30 -0.74
CA VAL A 245 21.54 15.36 0.05
C VAL A 245 20.57 15.69 1.19
N ALA A 246 21.07 15.75 2.41
CA ALA A 246 20.26 16.18 3.55
C ALA A 246 19.80 17.62 3.31
N ALA A 247 18.52 17.91 3.60
CA ALA A 247 18.05 19.28 3.57
C ALA A 247 18.88 20.12 4.56
N PRO A 248 19.31 21.34 4.19
CA PRO A 248 20.00 22.21 5.13
C PRO A 248 19.12 22.43 6.36
N GLU A 249 19.68 22.28 7.57
CA GLU A 249 18.97 22.63 8.80
C GLU A 249 18.56 24.10 8.72
N ILE A 250 17.26 24.36 8.64
CA ILE A 250 16.75 25.72 8.77
C ILE A 250 16.81 26.04 10.25
N THR A 251 17.90 26.68 10.69
CA THR A 251 17.96 27.30 12.01
C THR A 251 16.82 28.32 12.07
N PRO A 252 15.83 28.18 12.98
CA PRO A 252 14.76 29.15 13.08
C PRO A 252 15.40 30.52 13.35
N ALA A 253 15.03 31.52 12.56
CA ALA A 253 15.49 32.89 12.77
C ALA A 253 15.22 33.26 14.24
N PRO A 254 16.19 33.89 14.94
CA PRO A 254 15.96 34.32 16.32
C PRO A 254 14.70 35.19 16.33
N ALA A 255 13.76 34.86 17.23
CA ALA A 255 12.54 35.65 17.39
C ALA A 255 12.96 37.10 17.63
N THR A 256 12.71 37.97 16.64
CA THR A 256 13.01 39.39 16.75
C THR A 256 12.21 39.90 17.93
N ALA A 257 12.88 40.17 19.06
CA ALA A 257 12.25 40.81 20.20
C ALA A 257 11.67 42.14 19.67
N LEU A 258 10.35 42.26 19.69
CA LEU A 258 9.68 43.55 19.46
C LEU A 258 10.25 44.51 20.50
N ALA A 259 11.15 45.40 20.06
CA ALA A 259 11.58 46.51 20.88
C ALA A 259 10.33 47.34 21.17
N ALA A 260 9.89 47.33 22.43
CA ALA A 260 8.84 48.19 22.91
C ALA A 260 9.24 49.64 22.60
N MET A 261 8.52 50.28 21.67
CA MET A 261 8.72 51.69 21.36
C MET A 261 8.43 52.52 22.64
N PRO A 262 9.29 53.49 22.98
CA PRO A 262 9.00 54.38 24.10
C PRO A 262 7.82 55.28 23.73
N LEU A 263 6.81 55.32 24.60
CA LEU A 263 5.70 56.28 24.51
C LEU A 263 6.26 57.71 24.62
N ALA A 264 6.26 58.44 23.51
CA ALA A 264 6.64 59.84 23.46
C ALA A 264 5.41 60.74 23.69
N GLY A 265 5.48 61.57 24.74
CA GLY A 265 4.76 62.85 24.93
C GLY A 265 3.24 62.75 25.15
N GLY A 266 2.59 63.44 26.09
CA GLY A 266 2.93 64.69 26.75
C GLY A 266 1.95 65.80 26.33
N LEU A 267 1.30 66.43 27.32
CA LEU A 267 0.49 67.68 27.32
C LEU A 267 -0.98 67.52 26.86
N ARG A 268 -2.01 67.93 27.60
CA ARG A 268 -2.18 69.00 28.60
C ARG A 268 -3.08 68.57 29.77
#